data_AF-A0A7Y2IZP8-F1
#
_entry.id   AF-A0A7Y2IZP8-F1
#
_cell.length_a   1.000
_cell.length_b   1.000
_cell.length_c   1.000
_cell.angle_alpha   90.00
_cell.angle_beta   90.00
_cell.angle_gamma   90.00
#
_symmetry.space_group_name_H-M   'P 1'
#
loop_
_entity.id
_entity.type
_entity.pdbx_description
1 polymer ?
#
loop_
_entity_poly.entity_id
_entity_poly.type
_entity_poly.pdbx_seq_one_letter_code
_entity_poly.pdbx_strand_id
1 'polypeptide(L)'
;MIKTTAATFCALVLSASLAPAAPSEQLLSQIEFGLKRYNLSVDTDVLTTSEAAQIHFILIDRRKEGYARTRQKLKTVLRNVERAPS
;
A
#
# COMPACT_ATOMS: atom_id res chain seq x y z
N MET A 1 7.06 50.09 -26.29
CA MET A 1 7.91 49.06 -25.67
C MET A 1 7.09 48.34 -24.62
N ILE A 2 6.62 47.13 -24.92
CA ILE A 2 5.72 46.36 -24.05
C ILE A 2 6.60 45.59 -23.06
N LYS A 3 6.51 45.92 -21.77
CA LYS A 3 7.23 45.23 -20.69
C LYS A 3 6.40 44.04 -20.22
N THR A 4 6.76 42.85 -20.69
CA THR A 4 6.34 41.55 -20.14
C THR A 4 6.90 41.42 -18.72
N THR A 5 6.03 41.44 -17.73
CA THR A 5 6.39 41.08 -16.35
C THR A 5 5.93 39.65 -16.11
N ALA A 6 6.92 38.78 -15.94
CA ALA A 6 6.77 37.36 -15.74
C ALA A 6 6.11 37.06 -14.40
N ALA A 7 5.21 36.08 -14.43
CA ALA A 7 4.51 35.53 -13.28
C ALA A 7 5.49 35.09 -12.20
N THR A 8 5.34 35.66 -11.01
CA THR A 8 5.99 35.23 -9.78
C THR A 8 5.48 33.86 -9.38
N PHE A 9 6.36 32.88 -9.60
CA PHE A 9 6.45 31.56 -8.99
C PHE A 9 5.56 31.32 -7.75
N CYS A 10 4.65 30.36 -7.88
CA CYS A 10 4.00 29.66 -6.77
C CYS A 10 5.06 28.99 -5.88
N ALA A 11 5.48 29.69 -4.83
CA ALA A 11 6.34 29.16 -3.78
C ALA A 11 5.59 29.14 -2.45
N LEU A 12 4.58 28.27 -2.32
CA LEU A 12 4.03 27.94 -1.00
C LEU A 12 3.25 26.61 -0.99
N VAL A 13 3.86 25.54 -1.48
CA VAL A 13 3.34 24.17 -1.27
C VAL A 13 4.47 23.32 -0.72
N LEU A 14 4.83 23.48 0.56
CA LEU A 14 5.71 22.52 1.22
C LEU A 14 5.57 22.57 2.74
N SER A 15 4.36 22.37 3.24
CA SER A 15 4.13 22.05 4.65
C SER A 15 3.01 21.02 4.80
N ALA A 16 2.96 20.06 3.86
CA ALA A 16 2.19 18.84 4.06
C ALA A 16 2.99 17.95 5.01
N SER A 17 2.55 17.91 6.27
CA SER A 17 2.99 16.97 7.29
C SER A 17 3.18 15.59 6.70
N LEU A 18 4.40 15.03 6.78
CA LEU A 18 4.70 13.62 6.45
C LEU A 18 4.10 12.72 7.55
N ALA A 19 2.80 12.83 7.81
CA ALA A 19 2.10 11.75 8.48
C ALA A 19 2.18 10.53 7.55
N PRO A 20 2.51 9.34 8.07
CA PRO A 20 2.48 8.12 7.26
C PRO A 20 1.08 7.99 6.68
N ALA A 21 0.96 8.18 5.37
CA ALA A 21 -0.32 8.12 4.70
C ALA A 21 -0.88 6.71 4.90
N ALA A 22 -2.11 6.63 5.39
CA ALA A 22 -2.85 5.37 5.44
C ALA A 22 -3.01 4.82 4.01
N PRO A 23 -3.04 3.49 3.83
CA PRO A 23 -3.31 2.90 2.53
C PRO A 23 -4.67 3.34 2.00
N SER A 24 -4.82 3.44 0.68
CA SER A 24 -6.10 3.81 0.08
C SER A 24 -7.13 2.68 0.23
N GLU A 25 -8.40 3.05 0.42
CA GLU A 25 -9.55 2.12 0.46
C GLU A 25 -9.60 1.16 -0.74
N GLN A 26 -9.22 1.66 -1.92
CA GLN A 26 -9.15 0.85 -3.13
C GLN A 26 -8.07 -0.24 -3.05
N LEU A 27 -6.93 0.06 -2.45
CA LEU A 27 -5.86 -0.92 -2.25
C LEU A 27 -6.28 -1.98 -1.22
N LEU A 28 -6.89 -1.55 -0.11
CA LEU A 28 -7.36 -2.44 0.96
C LEU A 28 -8.42 -3.43 0.44
N SER A 29 -9.43 -2.95 -0.29
CA SER A 29 -10.46 -3.80 -0.89
C SER A 29 -9.90 -4.83 -1.88
N GLN A 30 -8.88 -4.45 -2.67
CA GLN A 30 -8.18 -5.38 -3.57
C GLN A 30 -7.40 -6.45 -2.80
N ILE A 31 -6.77 -6.08 -1.69
CA ILE A 31 -6.06 -7.00 -0.80
C ILE A 31 -7.05 -7.99 -0.18
N GLU A 32 -8.12 -7.52 0.44
CA GLU A 32 -9.13 -8.38 1.06
C GLU A 32 -9.70 -9.40 0.07
N PHE A 33 -10.10 -8.92 -1.12
CA PHE A 33 -10.61 -9.77 -2.18
C PHE A 33 -9.58 -10.80 -2.65
N GLY A 34 -8.31 -10.39 -2.75
CA GLY A 34 -7.21 -11.27 -3.11
C GLY A 34 -6.93 -12.34 -2.05
N LEU A 35 -6.89 -11.96 -0.78
CA LEU A 35 -6.63 -12.87 0.34
C LEU A 35 -7.72 -13.92 0.52
N LYS A 36 -8.99 -13.58 0.26
CA LYS A 36 -10.11 -14.55 0.27
C LYS A 36 -9.85 -15.75 -0.65
N ARG A 37 -9.19 -15.56 -1.80
CA ARG A 37 -8.84 -16.66 -2.72
C ARG A 37 -7.87 -17.67 -2.11
N TYR A 38 -7.09 -17.25 -1.11
CA TYR A 38 -6.13 -18.08 -0.39
C TYR A 38 -6.64 -18.54 0.98
N ASN A 39 -7.91 -18.26 1.28
CA ASN A 39 -8.53 -18.49 2.58
C ASN A 39 -7.72 -17.85 3.72
N LEU A 40 -7.35 -16.57 3.52
CA LEU A 40 -6.63 -15.71 4.45
C LEU A 40 -7.43 -14.43 4.67
N SER A 41 -7.22 -13.80 5.82
CA SER A 41 -7.77 -12.50 6.20
C SER A 41 -6.69 -11.69 6.92
N VAL A 42 -6.84 -10.37 6.91
CA VAL A 42 -5.97 -9.44 7.63
C VAL A 42 -6.84 -8.31 8.17
N ASP A 43 -6.49 -7.79 9.34
CA ASP A 43 -7.07 -6.55 9.82
C ASP A 43 -6.45 -5.39 9.03
N THR A 44 -7.26 -4.69 8.25
CA THR A 44 -6.80 -3.61 7.37
C THR A 44 -6.51 -2.31 8.12
N ASP A 45 -7.09 -2.14 9.31
CA ASP A 45 -6.96 -0.91 10.10
C ASP A 45 -5.56 -0.76 10.69
N VAL A 46 -4.84 -1.87 10.83
CA VAL A 46 -3.46 -1.91 11.34
C VAL A 46 -2.41 -1.90 10.24
N LEU A 47 -2.81 -1.94 8.96
CA LEU A 47 -1.86 -2.00 7.84
C LEU A 47 -1.25 -0.64 7.53
N THR A 48 0.08 -0.59 7.48
CA THR A 48 0.78 0.52 6.87
C THR A 48 0.70 0.44 5.33
N THR A 49 0.86 1.58 4.65
CA THR A 49 0.91 1.62 3.17
C THR A 49 1.98 0.70 2.60
N SER A 50 3.14 0.58 3.27
CA SER A 50 4.21 -0.33 2.84
C SER A 50 3.81 -1.80 2.90
N GLU A 51 3.13 -2.22 3.96
CA GLU A 51 2.70 -3.61 4.13
C GLU A 51 1.57 -3.94 3.16
N ALA A 52 0.59 -3.03 3.02
CA ALA A 52 -0.48 -3.16 2.05
C ALA A 52 0.08 -3.31 0.62
N ALA A 53 1.05 -2.47 0.24
CA ALA A 53 1.71 -2.57 -1.06
C ALA A 53 2.42 -3.92 -1.24
N GLN A 54 3.15 -4.40 -0.23
CA GLN A 54 3.85 -5.69 -0.30
C GLN A 54 2.87 -6.87 -0.49
N ILE A 55 1.77 -6.89 0.26
CA ILE A 55 0.72 -7.91 0.13
C ILE A 55 0.12 -7.86 -1.28
N HIS A 56 -0.20 -6.66 -1.77
CA HIS A 56 -0.75 -6.47 -3.09
C HIS A 56 0.20 -6.94 -4.21
N PHE A 57 1.50 -6.68 -4.09
CA PHE A 57 2.50 -7.19 -5.05
C PHE A 57 2.53 -8.72 -5.11
N ILE A 58 2.48 -9.40 -3.96
CA ILE A 58 2.43 -10.87 -3.92
C ILE A 58 1.15 -11.38 -4.60
N LEU A 59 0.01 -10.71 -4.38
CA LEU A 59 -1.27 -11.08 -4.98
C LEU A 59 -1.30 -10.89 -6.51
N ILE A 60 -0.56 -9.91 -7.05
CA ILE A 60 -0.40 -9.72 -8.49
C ILE A 60 0.55 -10.75 -9.09
N ASP A 61 1.69 -11.01 -8.44
CA ASP A 61 2.74 -11.89 -8.97
C ASP A 61 2.43 -13.40 -8.84
N ARG A 62 1.22 -13.74 -8.35
CA ARG A 62 0.73 -15.12 -8.14
C ARG A 62 0.86 -16.05 -9.35
N ARG A 63 0.94 -15.52 -10.57
CA ARG A 63 1.04 -16.32 -11.80
C ARG A 63 2.40 -17.04 -11.90
N LYS A 64 3.44 -16.53 -11.25
CA LYS A 64 4.80 -17.11 -11.34
C LYS A 64 5.05 -18.24 -10.34
N GLU A 65 4.37 -18.22 -9.19
CA GLU A 65 4.77 -19.06 -8.04
C GLU A 65 3.78 -20.17 -7.67
N GLY A 66 2.58 -20.16 -8.27
CA GLY A 66 1.53 -21.13 -7.97
C GLY A 66 0.88 -20.93 -6.60
N TYR A 67 -0.21 -21.66 -6.34
CA TYR A 67 -1.06 -21.41 -5.17
C TYR A 67 -0.33 -21.59 -3.83
N ALA A 68 0.35 -22.73 -3.63
CA ALA A 68 0.94 -23.09 -2.34
C ALA A 68 2.05 -22.12 -1.90
N ARG A 69 2.95 -21.74 -2.81
CA ARG A 69 4.04 -20.79 -2.50
C ARG A 69 3.50 -19.39 -2.23
N THR A 70 2.57 -18.91 -3.05
CA THR A 70 1.94 -17.60 -2.84
C THR A 70 1.26 -17.55 -1.48
N ARG A 71 0.51 -18.59 -1.12
CA ARG A 71 -0.15 -18.69 0.19
C ARG A 71 0.85 -18.69 1.35
N GLN A 72 1.98 -19.39 1.21
CA GLN A 72 3.02 -19.42 2.23
C GLN A 72 3.66 -18.04 2.41
N LYS A 73 3.97 -17.34 1.32
CA LYS A 73 4.52 -15.97 1.38
C LYS A 73 3.55 -14.99 2.04
N LEU A 74 2.27 -15.03 1.65
CA LEU A 74 1.23 -14.21 2.26
C LEU A 74 1.15 -14.47 3.77
N LYS A 75 1.13 -15.75 4.20
CA LYS A 75 1.16 -16.09 5.63
C LYS A 75 2.39 -15.52 6.36
N THR A 76 3.56 -15.55 5.74
CA THR A 76 4.77 -15.01 6.35
C THR A 76 4.66 -13.50 6.53
N VAL A 77 4.21 -12.77 5.50
CA VAL A 77 4.03 -11.31 5.59
C VAL A 77 2.99 -10.95 6.64
N LEU A 78 1.83 -11.61 6.63
CA LEU A 78 0.75 -11.35 7.59
C LEU A 78 1.20 -11.57 9.04
N ARG A 79 1.99 -12.61 9.33
CA ARG A 79 2.55 -12.83 10.67
C ARG A 79 3.51 -11.73 11.11
N ASN A 80 4.20 -11.07 10.18
CA ASN A 80 5.10 -9.97 10.50
C ASN A 80 4.31 -8.71 10.83
N VAL A 81 3.22 -8.45 10.10
CA VAL A 81 2.27 -7.36 10.39
C VAL A 81 1.69 -7.53 11.80
N GLU A 82 1.21 -8.73 12.15
CA GLU A 82 0.66 -9.02 13.48
C GLU A 82 1.68 -8.86 14.63
N ARG A 83 2.99 -8.96 14.34
CA ARG A 83 4.06 -8.87 15.35
C ARG A 83 4.69 -7.50 15.48
N ALA A 84 4.47 -6.60 14.53
CA ALA A 84 4.98 -5.24 14.62
C ALA A 84 4.20 -4.50 15.72
N PRO A 85 4.84 -4.06 16.82
CA PRO A 85 4.17 -3.21 17.80
C PRO A 85 3.87 -1.87 17.13
N SER A 86 2.59 -1.49 17.15
CA SER A 86 2.09 -0.16 16.76
C SER A 86 2.68 0.94 17.65
#